data_AF-A0A183FAI0-F1
#
_entry.id   AF-A0A183FAI0-F1
#
_cell.length_a   1.000
_cell.length_b   1.000
_cell.length_c   1.000
_cell.angle_alpha   90.00
_cell.angle_beta   90.00
_cell.angle_gamma   90.00
#
_symmetry.space_group_name_H-M   'P 1'
#
loop_
_entity.id
_entity.type
_entity.pdbx_description
1 polymer ?
#
loop_
_entity_poly.entity_id
_entity_poly.type
_entity_poly.pdbx_seq_one_letter_code
_entity_poly.pdbx_strand_id
1 'polypeptide(L)'
;MMSHRIRKVDKSSEQSYHIGDPYVPLYKERDRIARAIRRSLRHSLASMFVTSATTAVAFISNLTSEIIVIRCFGVFACLTMLANYTLVVLLLPSTMVLTCSESRRRLLPYFEASAKISSLLHKCRYFIAFAGIAMTIAASVVVFVSPGFPMPRYNPTKVLDHVFI
;
A
#
# COMPACT_ATOMS: atom_id res chain seq x y z
N MET A 1 18.13 -32.24 -1.16
CA MET A 1 18.52 -30.84 -0.92
C MET A 1 18.09 -30.02 -2.14
N MET A 2 16.96 -29.32 -2.01
CA MET A 2 16.12 -28.85 -3.11
C MET A 2 16.62 -27.49 -3.61
N SER A 3 17.40 -27.50 -4.69
CA SER A 3 17.99 -26.30 -5.30
C SER A 3 16.91 -25.43 -5.95
N HIS A 4 16.51 -24.37 -5.25
CA HIS A 4 15.63 -23.32 -5.78
C HIS A 4 16.30 -22.60 -6.96
N ARG A 5 16.04 -23.10 -8.18
CA ARG A 5 16.42 -22.44 -9.43
C ARG A 5 15.52 -21.22 -9.63
N ILE A 6 15.95 -20.07 -9.12
CA ILE A 6 15.35 -18.77 -9.45
C ILE A 6 15.44 -18.63 -10.98
N ARG A 7 14.29 -18.75 -11.64
CA ARG A 7 14.15 -18.49 -13.07
C ARG A 7 14.47 -17.00 -13.26
N LYS A 8 15.65 -16.69 -13.79
CA LYS A 8 15.96 -15.36 -14.33
C LYS A 8 14.87 -15.08 -15.36
N VAL A 9 13.99 -14.12 -15.05
CA VAL A 9 13.01 -13.59 -15.99
C VAL A 9 13.82 -12.81 -17.00
N ASP A 10 14.02 -13.43 -18.16
CA ASP A 10 14.79 -12.86 -19.26
C ASP A 10 14.15 -11.54 -19.70
N LYS A 11 15.01 -10.54 -19.86
CA LYS A 11 14.68 -9.14 -19.94
C LYS A 11 14.34 -8.84 -21.40
N SER A 12 13.12 -9.15 -21.84
CA SER A 12 12.61 -8.70 -23.15
C SER A 12 12.35 -7.19 -23.11
N SER A 13 13.42 -6.42 -23.30
CA SER A 13 13.36 -5.07 -23.83
C SER A 13 13.29 -5.12 -25.34
N GLU A 14 12.16 -4.65 -25.90
CA GLU A 14 11.99 -4.20 -27.30
C GLU A 14 12.92 -4.89 -28.29
N GLN A 15 12.64 -6.14 -28.64
CA GLN A 15 13.23 -6.71 -29.85
C GLN A 15 12.54 -6.04 -31.04
N SER A 16 13.22 -5.07 -31.67
CA SER A 16 12.92 -4.70 -33.05
C SER A 16 12.98 -5.98 -33.89
N TYR A 17 11.95 -6.23 -34.69
CA TYR A 17 11.87 -7.39 -35.56
C TYR A 17 13.06 -7.36 -36.53
N HIS A 18 14.08 -8.18 -36.27
CA HIS A 18 15.17 -8.39 -37.20
C HIS A 18 14.79 -9.56 -38.11
N ILE A 19 14.86 -9.34 -39.43
CA ILE A 19 14.64 -10.39 -40.43
C ILE A 19 15.75 -11.44 -40.26
N GLY A 20 15.39 -12.66 -39.82
CA GLY A 20 16.33 -13.78 -39.61
C GLY A 20 16.21 -14.48 -38.25
N ASP A 21 15.50 -13.90 -37.29
CA ASP A 21 15.28 -14.53 -35.97
C ASP A 21 14.21 -15.64 -36.01
N PRO A 22 14.27 -16.64 -35.10
CA PRO A 22 13.23 -17.65 -34.96
C PRO A 22 11.86 -16.99 -34.69
N TYR A 23 10.86 -17.24 -35.54
CA TYR A 23 9.50 -16.71 -35.37
C TYR A 23 8.86 -17.26 -34.09
N VAL A 24 8.88 -16.48 -33.01
CA VAL A 24 8.08 -16.72 -31.81
C VAL A 24 6.67 -16.17 -32.05
N PRO A 25 5.63 -17.01 -32.05
CA PRO A 25 4.31 -16.54 -32.44
C PRO A 25 3.73 -15.61 -31.37
N LEU A 26 3.17 -14.48 -31.81
CA LEU A 26 2.62 -13.41 -30.94
C LEU A 26 1.61 -13.91 -29.90
N TYR A 27 0.84 -14.97 -30.19
CA TYR A 27 -0.11 -15.55 -29.24
C TYR A 27 0.57 -16.08 -27.98
N LYS A 28 1.78 -16.65 -28.13
CA LYS A 28 2.55 -17.25 -27.02
C LYS A 28 3.08 -16.20 -26.07
N GLU A 29 3.32 -14.97 -26.55
CA GLU A 29 3.80 -13.86 -25.74
C GLU A 29 2.65 -13.19 -24.98
N ARG A 30 1.52 -12.90 -25.64
CA ARG A 30 0.31 -12.39 -24.98
C ARG A 30 -0.15 -13.29 -23.84
N ASP A 31 -0.10 -14.61 -24.04
CA ASP A 31 -0.41 -15.59 -23.01
C ASP A 31 0.54 -15.54 -21.80
N ARG A 32 1.85 -15.30 -22.01
CA ARG A 32 2.81 -15.17 -20.91
C ARG A 32 2.53 -13.91 -20.11
N ILE A 33 2.27 -12.79 -20.78
CA ILE A 33 1.98 -11.50 -20.14
C ILE A 33 0.66 -11.60 -19.35
N ALA A 34 -0.40 -12.15 -19.94
CA ALA A 34 -1.67 -12.37 -19.25
C ALA A 34 -1.53 -13.24 -17.99
N ARG A 35 -0.73 -14.31 -18.06
CA ARG A 35 -0.43 -15.16 -16.90
C ARG A 35 0.37 -14.42 -15.82
N ALA A 36 1.35 -13.60 -16.21
CA ALA A 36 2.15 -12.81 -15.28
C ALA A 36 1.30 -11.75 -14.56
N ILE A 37 0.50 -10.99 -15.32
CA ILE A 37 -0.44 -9.99 -14.80
C ILE A 37 -1.42 -10.65 -13.83
N ARG A 38 -2.05 -11.76 -14.20
CA ARG A 38 -3.01 -12.48 -13.33
C ARG A 38 -2.38 -12.92 -12.00
N ARG A 39 -1.13 -13.39 -12.02
CA ARG A 39 -0.42 -13.77 -10.79
C ARG A 39 -0.12 -12.56 -9.92
N SER A 40 0.43 -11.48 -10.50
CA SER A 40 0.73 -10.24 -9.78
C SER A 40 -0.55 -9.62 -9.19
N LEU A 41 -1.62 -9.52 -9.98
CA LEU A 41 -2.92 -9.05 -9.54
C LEU A 41 -3.44 -9.85 -8.34
N ARG A 42 -3.40 -11.18 -8.40
CA ARG A 42 -3.87 -12.02 -7.29
C ARG A 42 -3.14 -11.73 -6.00
N HIS A 43 -1.82 -11.57 -6.04
CA HIS A 43 -1.03 -11.25 -4.84
C HIS A 43 -1.29 -9.83 -4.35
N SER A 44 -1.32 -8.83 -5.24
CA SER A 44 -1.58 -7.43 -4.87
C SER A 44 -2.97 -7.24 -4.29
N LEU A 45 -4.01 -7.79 -4.93
CA LEU A 45 -5.39 -7.71 -4.47
C LEU A 45 -5.57 -8.42 -3.12
N ALA A 46 -4.92 -9.57 -2.90
CA ALA A 46 -4.96 -10.25 -1.61
C ALA A 46 -4.36 -9.39 -0.48
N SER A 47 -3.21 -8.74 -0.72
CA SER A 47 -2.61 -7.83 0.27
C SER A 47 -3.49 -6.61 0.52
N MET A 48 -4.02 -6.00 -0.54
CA MET A 48 -4.87 -4.81 -0.42
C MET A 48 -6.20 -5.14 0.29
N PHE A 49 -6.75 -6.33 0.06
CA PHE A 49 -7.94 -6.81 0.77
C PHE A 49 -7.70 -6.88 2.27
N VAL A 50 -6.59 -7.51 2.70
CA VAL A 50 -6.26 -7.64 4.13
C VAL A 50 -6.08 -6.27 4.77
N THR A 51 -5.40 -5.34 4.08
CA THR A 51 -5.23 -3.97 4.57
C THR A 51 -6.58 -3.27 4.73
N SER A 52 -7.41 -3.24 3.68
CA SER A 52 -8.72 -2.59 3.72
C SER A 52 -9.67 -3.23 4.73
N ALA A 53 -9.65 -4.56 4.86
CA ALA A 53 -10.43 -5.30 5.84
C ALA A 53 -10.01 -4.94 7.27
N THR A 54 -8.70 -4.85 7.55
CA THR A 54 -8.20 -4.45 8.87
C THR A 54 -8.61 -3.02 9.20
N THR A 55 -8.52 -2.09 8.24
CA THR A 55 -9.01 -0.72 8.41
C THR A 55 -10.51 -0.65 8.65
N ALA A 56 -11.29 -1.44 7.90
CA ALA A 56 -12.74 -1.53 8.08
C ALA A 56 -13.09 -2.09 9.48
N VAL A 57 -12.41 -3.14 9.94
CA VAL A 57 -12.58 -3.72 11.28
C VAL A 57 -12.25 -2.70 12.37
N ALA A 58 -11.19 -1.90 12.21
CA ALA A 58 -10.87 -0.85 13.16
C ALA A 58 -12.00 0.19 13.29
N PHE A 59 -12.61 0.60 12.17
CA PHE A 59 -13.76 1.51 12.20
C PHE A 59 -15.04 0.84 12.71
N ILE A 60 -15.24 -0.45 12.43
CA ILE A 60 -16.33 -1.25 12.99
C ILE A 60 -16.20 -1.35 14.51
N SER A 61 -14.98 -1.40 15.06
CA SER A 61 -14.79 -1.40 16.53
C SER A 61 -15.40 -0.17 17.21
N ASN A 62 -15.54 0.95 16.50
CA ASN A 62 -16.17 2.16 17.05
C ASN A 62 -17.70 2.03 17.21
N LEU A 63 -18.33 0.96 16.70
CA LEU A 63 -19.75 0.65 16.90
C LEU A 63 -20.10 0.27 18.33
N THR A 64 -19.11 -0.16 19.14
CA THR A 64 -19.32 -0.54 20.54
C THR A 64 -19.40 0.65 21.49
N SER A 65 -19.09 1.87 21.02
CA SER A 65 -19.20 3.09 21.83
C SER A 65 -20.66 3.52 22.01
N GLU A 66 -21.05 3.99 23.19
CA GLU A 66 -22.40 4.52 23.46
C GLU A 66 -22.73 5.81 22.67
N ILE A 67 -21.71 6.53 22.19
CA ILE A 67 -21.89 7.82 21.50
C ILE A 67 -22.36 7.60 20.06
N ILE A 68 -23.61 7.96 19.78
CA ILE A 68 -24.28 7.74 18.47
C ILE A 68 -23.51 8.31 17.27
N VAL A 69 -22.88 9.48 17.41
CA VAL A 69 -22.12 10.14 16.33
C VAL A 69 -20.92 9.29 15.89
N ILE A 70 -20.23 8.68 16.87
CA ILE A 70 -19.05 7.85 16.62
C ILE A 70 -19.45 6.56 15.88
N ARG A 71 -20.61 6.00 16.22
CA ARG A 71 -21.17 4.82 15.56
C ARG A 71 -21.51 5.11 14.09
N CYS A 72 -22.19 6.22 13.83
CA CYS A 72 -22.55 6.64 12.47
C CYS A 72 -21.30 6.87 11.60
N PHE A 73 -20.30 7.56 12.16
CA PHE A 73 -19.01 7.77 11.49
C PHE A 73 -18.30 6.45 11.17
N GLY A 74 -18.28 5.50 12.11
CA GLY A 74 -17.65 4.18 11.91
C GLY A 74 -18.31 3.38 10.78
N VAL A 75 -19.64 3.38 10.70
CA VAL A 75 -20.38 2.70 9.61
C VAL A 75 -20.08 3.35 8.26
N PHE A 76 -20.13 4.69 8.20
CA PHE A 76 -19.83 5.43 6.97
C PHE A 76 -18.40 5.16 6.49
N ALA A 77 -17.41 5.29 7.38
CA ALA A 77 -16.01 5.07 7.04
C ALA A 77 -15.73 3.62 6.58
N CYS A 78 -16.35 2.63 7.24
CA CYS A 78 -16.26 1.23 6.83
C CYS A 78 -16.82 1.03 5.40
N LEU A 79 -18.00 1.59 5.11
CA LEU A 79 -18.61 1.52 3.79
C LEU A 79 -17.75 2.22 2.73
N THR A 80 -17.19 3.39 3.04
CA THR A 80 -16.26 4.09 2.16
C THR A 80 -15.03 3.23 1.85
N MET A 81 -14.49 2.51 2.85
CA MET A 81 -13.32 1.66 2.66
C MET A 81 -13.63 0.44 1.77
N LEU A 82 -14.81 -0.18 1.94
CA LEU A 82 -15.30 -1.26 1.08
C LEU A 82 -15.53 -0.78 -0.37
N ALA A 83 -16.12 0.40 -0.54
CA ALA A 83 -16.33 1.02 -1.85
C ALA A 83 -14.98 1.34 -2.53
N ASN A 84 -14.02 1.90 -1.77
CA ASN A 84 -12.68 2.18 -2.27
C ASN A 84 -11.94 0.91 -2.70
N TYR A 85 -12.04 -0.18 -1.92
CA TYR A 85 -11.45 -1.46 -2.33
C TYR A 85 -12.07 -1.98 -3.64
N THR A 86 -13.39 -1.91 -3.78
CA THR A 86 -14.08 -2.29 -5.02
C THR A 86 -13.62 -1.47 -6.21
N LEU A 87 -13.47 -0.15 -6.02
CA LEU A 87 -12.94 0.77 -7.03
C LEU A 87 -11.52 0.38 -7.45
N VAL A 88 -10.64 0.07 -6.50
CA VAL A 88 -9.26 -0.36 -6.77
C VAL A 88 -9.23 -1.68 -7.55
N VAL A 89 -10.06 -2.67 -7.18
CA VAL A 89 -10.13 -3.96 -7.91
C VAL A 89 -10.49 -3.76 -9.38
N LEU A 90 -11.29 -2.75 -9.71
CA LEU A 90 -11.69 -2.41 -11.08
C LEU A 90 -10.66 -1.52 -11.80
N LEU A 91 -10.10 -0.54 -11.10
CA LEU A 91 -9.12 0.41 -11.66
C LEU A 91 -7.76 -0.25 -11.93
N LEU A 92 -7.33 -1.16 -11.07
CA LEU A 92 -6.00 -1.76 -11.15
C LEU A 92 -5.76 -2.58 -12.45
N PRO A 93 -6.69 -3.42 -12.94
CA PRO A 93 -6.54 -4.02 -14.26
C PRO A 93 -6.68 -3.00 -15.40
N SER A 94 -7.56 -2.00 -15.27
CA SER A 94 -7.77 -0.95 -16.28
C SER A 94 -6.49 -0.14 -16.52
N THR A 95 -5.89 0.35 -15.44
CA THR A 95 -4.62 1.09 -15.45
C THR A 95 -3.43 0.25 -15.89
N MET A 96 -3.40 -1.04 -15.56
CA MET A 96 -2.35 -1.95 -16.05
C MET A 96 -2.38 -2.10 -17.58
N VAL A 97 -3.58 -2.24 -18.18
CA VAL A 97 -3.73 -2.33 -19.64
C VAL A 97 -3.31 -1.01 -20.30
N LEU A 98 -3.73 0.13 -19.74
CA LEU A 98 -3.35 1.45 -20.25
C LEU A 98 -1.84 1.71 -20.17
N THR A 99 -1.22 1.38 -19.04
CA THR A 99 0.22 1.59 -18.81
C THR A 99 1.08 0.72 -19.73
N CYS A 100 0.61 -0.49 -20.06
CA CYS A 100 1.29 -1.38 -20.99
C CYS A 100 1.42 -0.78 -22.40
N SER A 101 0.54 0.16 -22.77
CA SER A 101 0.55 0.86 -24.05
C SER A 101 1.51 2.06 -24.08
N GLU A 102 1.67 2.77 -22.95
CA GLU A 102 2.21 4.14 -22.96
C GLU A 102 3.58 4.33 -22.27
N SER A 103 3.97 3.47 -21.32
CA SER A 103 5.03 3.88 -20.36
C SER A 103 6.14 2.87 -20.13
N ARG A 104 7.11 2.90 -21.05
CA ARG A 104 8.45 2.33 -20.86
C ARG A 104 9.54 3.38 -20.59
N ARG A 105 9.33 4.65 -21.00
CA ARG A 105 10.35 5.71 -20.93
C ARG A 105 10.43 6.50 -19.61
N ARG A 106 9.38 6.54 -18.77
CA ARG A 106 9.34 7.36 -17.54
C ARG A 106 9.65 6.64 -16.21
N LEU A 107 9.66 5.30 -16.19
CA LEU A 107 9.83 4.49 -14.95
C LEU A 107 11.30 4.19 -14.58
N LEU A 108 12.23 4.34 -15.53
CA LEU A 108 13.66 4.10 -15.33
C LEU A 108 14.34 4.93 -14.22
N PRO A 109 14.06 6.24 -14.01
CA PRO A 109 14.73 7.00 -12.95
C PRO A 109 14.31 6.61 -11.52
N TYR A 110 13.12 6.03 -11.33
CA TYR A 110 12.64 5.60 -10.00
C TYR A 110 13.32 4.31 -9.50
N PHE A 111 13.71 3.41 -10.41
CA PHE A 111 14.37 2.14 -10.04
C PHE A 111 15.78 2.38 -9.50
N GLU A 112 16.48 3.39 -10.05
CA GLU A 112 17.85 3.73 -9.67
C GLU A 112 17.94 4.40 -8.29
N ALA A 113 16.95 5.23 -7.94
CA ALA A 113 16.81 5.80 -6.59
C ALA A 113 16.51 4.71 -5.54
N SER A 114 15.67 3.74 -5.88
CA SER A 114 15.31 2.62 -4.98
C SER A 114 16.52 1.71 -4.65
N ALA A 115 17.42 1.49 -5.61
CA ALA A 115 18.63 0.70 -5.40
C ALA A 115 19.58 1.33 -4.35
N LYS A 116 19.70 2.67 -4.34
CA LYS A 116 20.49 3.39 -3.32
C LYS A 116 19.82 3.36 -1.94
N ILE A 117 18.49 3.44 -1.89
CA ILE A 117 17.73 3.37 -0.63
C ILE A 117 17.88 1.98 0.01
N SER A 118 17.88 0.92 -0.79
CA SER A 118 18.04 -0.45 -0.31
C SER A 118 19.42 -0.70 0.32
N SER A 119 20.50 -0.22 -0.29
CA SER A 119 21.85 -0.37 0.26
C SER A 119 22.04 0.41 1.57
N LEU A 120 21.41 1.59 1.68
CA LEU A 120 21.43 2.43 2.87
C LEU A 120 20.58 1.81 4.00
N LEU A 121 19.42 1.24 3.68
CA LEU A 121 18.54 0.56 4.63
C LEU A 121 19.18 -0.71 5.22
N HIS A 122 19.88 -1.50 4.40
CA HIS A 122 20.56 -2.71 4.87
C HIS A 122 21.71 -2.39 5.84
N LYS A 123 22.49 -1.33 5.55
CA LYS A 123 23.61 -0.90 6.40
C LYS A 123 23.15 -0.32 7.74
N CYS A 124 21.99 0.34 7.75
CA CYS A 124 21.43 0.97 8.95
C CYS A 124 20.36 0.13 9.67
N ARG A 125 20.12 -1.13 9.28
CA ARG A 125 19.01 -1.96 9.81
C ARG A 125 18.98 -2.05 11.35
N TYR A 126 20.12 -2.31 11.98
CA TYR A 126 20.21 -2.43 13.44
C TYR A 126 20.00 -1.09 14.14
N PHE A 127 20.50 0.00 13.56
CA PHE A 127 20.29 1.35 14.09
C PHE A 127 18.82 1.75 14.04
N ILE A 128 18.14 1.49 12.91
CA ILE A 128 16.71 1.76 12.75
C ILE A 128 15.87 0.94 13.74
N ALA A 129 16.21 -0.34 13.92
CA ALA A 129 15.50 -1.20 14.87
C ALA A 129 15.67 -0.71 16.32
N PHE A 130 16.89 -0.37 16.73
CA PHE A 130 17.16 0.15 18.07
C PHE A 130 16.45 1.49 18.31
N ALA A 131 16.54 2.42 17.35
CA ALA A 131 15.85 3.72 17.42
C ALA A 131 14.33 3.55 17.50
N GLY A 132 13.76 2.62 16.71
CA GLY A 132 12.34 2.30 16.75
C GLY A 132 11.89 1.80 18.13
N ILE A 133 12.62 0.85 18.71
CA ILE A 133 12.33 0.31 20.05
C ILE A 133 12.46 1.40 21.11
N ALA A 134 13.53 2.19 21.08
CA ALA A 134 13.74 3.29 22.02
C ALA A 134 12.62 4.33 21.94
N MET A 135 12.18 4.69 20.72
CA MET A 135 11.06 5.62 20.51
C MET A 135 9.74 5.06 21.03
N THR A 136 9.46 3.76 20.84
CA THR A 136 8.25 3.13 21.39
C THR A 136 8.29 3.13 22.92
N ILE A 137 9.41 2.75 23.54
CA ILE A 137 9.56 2.74 25.00
C ILE A 137 9.39 4.17 25.54
N ALA A 138 10.06 5.16 24.94
CA ALA A 138 9.94 6.55 25.35
C ALA A 138 8.50 7.06 25.23
N ALA A 139 7.81 6.79 24.11
CA ALA A 139 6.42 7.19 23.92
C ALA A 139 5.49 6.53 24.95
N SER A 140 5.66 5.23 25.22
CA SER A 140 4.89 4.53 26.25
C SER A 140 5.14 5.13 27.64
N VAL A 141 6.41 5.37 28.01
CA VAL A 141 6.76 5.99 29.29
C VAL A 141 6.14 7.39 29.42
N VAL A 142 6.21 8.21 28.37
CA VAL A 142 5.61 9.55 28.38
C VAL A 142 4.09 9.49 28.59
N VAL A 143 3.40 8.61 27.86
CA VAL A 143 1.93 8.46 27.94
C VAL A 143 1.47 7.95 29.31
N PHE A 144 2.22 7.04 29.95
CA PHE A 144 1.84 6.42 31.22
C PHE A 144 2.37 7.15 32.47
N VAL A 145 3.51 7.83 32.41
CA VAL A 145 4.19 8.44 33.57
C VAL A 145 3.95 9.94 33.69
N SER A 146 3.81 10.68 32.59
CA SER A 146 3.34 12.06 32.68
C SER A 146 1.84 12.04 32.97
N PRO A 147 1.31 12.88 33.89
CA PRO A 147 -0.09 12.84 34.27
C PRO A 147 -0.95 12.91 33.00
N GLY A 148 -1.59 11.77 32.71
CA GLY A 148 -2.14 11.43 31.42
C GLY A 148 -3.14 12.46 30.93
N PHE A 149 -3.26 12.56 29.60
CA PHE A 149 -4.23 13.38 28.85
C PHE A 149 -5.42 13.79 29.74
N PRO A 150 -5.35 14.95 30.39
CA PRO A 150 -6.36 15.32 31.37
C PRO A 150 -7.67 15.45 30.62
N MET A 151 -8.71 14.79 31.14
CA MET A 151 -10.04 14.88 30.53
C MET A 151 -10.43 16.37 30.47
N PRO A 152 -10.86 16.88 29.31
CA PRO A 152 -11.23 18.28 29.18
C PRO A 152 -12.38 18.58 30.14
N ARG A 153 -12.12 19.44 31.13
CA ARG A 153 -13.06 19.76 32.22
C ARG A 153 -14.14 20.77 31.80
N TYR A 154 -14.02 21.34 30.59
CA TYR A 154 -14.98 22.27 29.97
C TYR A 154 -15.25 21.85 28.51
N ASN A 155 -16.52 21.68 28.13
CA ASN A 155 -16.92 21.49 26.72
C ASN A 155 -18.35 21.98 26.43
N PRO A 156 -18.52 23.21 25.92
CA PRO A 156 -19.61 23.55 25.02
C PRO A 156 -19.01 23.69 23.62
N THR A 157 -19.14 22.65 22.78
CA THR A 157 -18.81 22.63 21.33
C THR A 157 -17.97 23.82 20.83
N LYS A 158 -16.64 23.68 20.74
CA LYS A 158 -15.72 24.68 20.17
C LYS A 158 -15.99 24.90 18.66
N VAL A 159 -17.04 25.65 18.33
CA VAL A 159 -17.38 26.11 16.97
C VAL A 159 -17.36 27.65 16.84
N LEU A 160 -16.82 28.38 17.81
CA LEU A 160 -16.74 29.85 17.81
C LEU A 160 -15.34 30.36 18.14
N ASP A 161 -14.37 30.13 17.24
CA ASP A 161 -13.10 30.89 17.23
C ASP A 161 -13.01 31.88 16.04
N HIS A 162 -14.11 32.08 15.26
CA HIS A 162 -14.10 32.97 14.08
C HIS A 162 -15.34 33.86 13.87
N VAL A 163 -16.14 34.15 14.91
CA VAL A 163 -17.18 35.19 14.82
C VAL A 163 -16.93 36.21 15.95
N PHE A 164 -16.55 37.44 15.56
CA PHE A 164 -16.06 38.57 16.36
C PHE A 164 -14.58 38.52 16.79
N ILE A 165 -13.68 38.95 15.88
CA ILE A 165 -13.11 40.32 15.79
C ILE A 165 -12.35 40.43 14.47
#